data_AF-A0A0D0Q8F3-F1
#
_entry.id   AF-A0A0D0Q8F3-F1
#
_cell.length_a   1.000
_cell.length_b   1.000
_cell.length_c   1.000
_cell.angle_alpha   90.00
_cell.angle_beta   90.00
_cell.angle_gamma   90.00
#
_symmetry.space_group_name_H-M   'P 1'
#
loop_
_entity.id
_entity.type
_entity.pdbx_description
1 polymer ?
#
loop_
_entity_poly.entity_id
_entity_poly.type
_entity_poly.pdbx_seq_one_letter_code
_entity_poly.pdbx_strand_id
1 'polypeptide(L)'
;MANDTALRLDLAHPDWTDDLKKVEAAILADITRPVIVDASAATEVGALAAQLLIAARRAASTEGRSFAVEAPSDAVRDSLDRMGLSAAVLGAPETEVAG
;
A
#
# COMPACT_ATOMS: atom_id res chain seq x y z
N MET A 1 7.72 -8.06 25.08
CA MET A 1 7.01 -8.99 24.17
C MET A 1 5.72 -8.31 23.77
N ALA A 2 5.40 -7.92 22.54
CA ALA A 2 6.03 -8.01 21.23
C ALA A 2 5.65 -6.72 20.48
N ASN A 3 6.61 -5.97 19.96
CA ASN A 3 6.34 -4.71 19.24
C ASN A 3 6.18 -4.94 17.72
N ASP A 4 5.68 -6.13 17.37
CA ASP A 4 5.67 -6.70 16.03
C ASP A 4 4.23 -6.70 15.46
N THR A 5 3.60 -5.52 15.46
CA THR A 5 2.14 -5.40 15.34
C THR A 5 1.64 -5.20 13.92
N ALA A 6 2.50 -4.81 12.97
CA ALA A 6 2.13 -4.61 11.57
C ALA A 6 3.25 -5.06 10.63
N LEU A 7 2.90 -5.70 9.52
CA LEU A 7 3.83 -5.95 8.41
C LEU A 7 4.14 -4.61 7.74
N ARG A 8 5.41 -4.20 7.78
CA ARG A 8 5.88 -2.98 7.11
C ARG A 8 6.62 -3.34 5.84
N LEU A 9 6.20 -2.74 4.73
CA LEU A 9 6.81 -2.87 3.41
C LEU A 9 7.29 -1.51 2.94
N ASP A 10 8.50 -1.44 2.39
CA ASP A 10 9.05 -0.24 1.79
C ASP A 10 8.77 -0.26 0.28
N LEU A 11 8.02 0.72 -0.23
CA LEU A 11 7.65 0.81 -1.65
C LEU A 11 8.85 1.14 -2.55
N ALA A 12 9.92 1.73 -2.00
CA ALA A 12 11.15 2.01 -2.74
C ALA A 12 12.01 0.75 -2.97
N HIS A 13 11.69 -0.36 -2.28
CA HIS A 13 12.43 -1.59 -2.40
C HIS A 13 12.31 -2.16 -3.84
N PRO A 14 13.42 -2.63 -4.46
CA PRO A 14 13.42 -3.08 -5.85
C PRO A 14 12.45 -4.24 -6.13
N ASP A 15 12.13 -5.06 -5.12
CA ASP A 15 11.16 -6.16 -5.24
C ASP A 15 9.78 -5.70 -5.80
N TRP A 16 9.38 -4.44 -5.62
CA TRP A 16 8.13 -3.92 -6.20
C TRP A 16 8.14 -3.82 -7.73
N THR A 17 9.33 -3.77 -8.33
CA THR A 17 9.54 -3.71 -9.78
C THR A 17 10.14 -5.01 -10.32
N ASP A 18 11.14 -5.55 -9.64
CA ASP A 18 11.89 -6.73 -10.08
C ASP A 18 11.17 -8.06 -9.79
N ASP A 19 10.50 -8.18 -8.62
CA ASP A 19 9.90 -9.45 -8.19
C ASP A 19 8.63 -9.24 -7.35
N LEU A 20 7.60 -8.72 -8.01
CA LEU A 20 6.33 -8.38 -7.36
C LEU A 20 5.66 -9.59 -6.68
N LYS A 21 5.95 -10.82 -7.15
CA LYS A 21 5.44 -12.06 -6.56
C LYS A 21 5.99 -12.28 -5.16
N LYS A 22 7.23 -11.86 -4.89
CA LYS A 22 7.83 -11.93 -3.55
C LYS A 22 7.11 -10.99 -2.58
N VAL A 23 6.73 -9.80 -3.04
CA VAL A 23 5.93 -8.85 -2.25
C VAL A 23 4.53 -9.42 -1.97
N GLU A 24 3.87 -9.95 -3.00
CA GLU A 24 2.57 -10.63 -2.86
C GLU A 24 2.66 -11.78 -1.83
N ALA A 25 3.67 -12.64 -1.95
CA ALA A 25 3.86 -13.76 -1.02
C ALA A 25 4.08 -13.29 0.42
N ALA A 26 4.82 -12.20 0.64
CA ALA A 26 5.02 -11.63 1.97
C ALA A 26 3.69 -11.12 2.57
N ILE A 27 2.87 -10.42 1.76
CA ILE A 27 1.54 -9.95 2.19
C ILE A 27 0.63 -11.13 2.53
N LEU A 28 0.64 -12.18 1.71
CA LEU A 28 -0.19 -13.37 1.94
C LEU A 28 0.27 -14.19 3.15
N ALA A 29 1.59 -14.32 3.37
CA ALA A 29 2.14 -15.05 4.50
C ALA A 29 1.76 -14.42 5.84
N ASP A 30 1.72 -13.09 5.90
CA ASP A 30 1.39 -12.32 7.09
C ASP A 30 0.04 -11.62 6.99
N ILE A 31 -0.90 -12.20 6.21
CA ILE A 31 -2.22 -11.60 5.97
C ILE A 31 -2.99 -11.35 7.26
N THR A 32 -2.69 -12.09 8.33
CA THR A 32 -3.32 -11.98 9.65
C THR A 32 -3.03 -10.67 10.38
N ARG A 33 -2.05 -9.88 9.92
CA ARG A 33 -1.59 -8.65 10.57
C ARG A 33 -1.97 -7.42 9.73
N PRO A 34 -2.10 -6.24 10.37
CA PRO A 34 -2.15 -4.97 9.65
C PRO A 34 -0.96 -4.82 8.70
N VAL A 35 -1.20 -4.26 7.51
CA VAL A 35 -0.16 -4.00 6.52
C VAL A 35 0.02 -2.50 6.37
N ILE A 36 1.27 -2.05 6.45
CA ILE A 36 1.67 -0.67 6.28
C ILE A 36 2.70 -0.64 5.16
N VAL A 37 2.44 0.17 4.13
CA VAL A 37 3.37 0.39 3.03
C VAL A 37 3.94 1.80 3.15
N ASP A 38 5.23 1.92 3.45
CA ASP A 38 5.94 3.20 3.41
C ASP A 38 6.22 3.58 1.96
N ALA A 39 5.76 4.76 1.54
CA ALA A 39 5.95 5.26 0.19
C ALA A 39 6.77 6.56 0.15
N SER A 40 7.53 6.84 1.22
CA SER A 40 8.25 8.10 1.40
C SER A 40 9.47 8.24 0.49
N ALA A 41 10.20 7.14 0.30
CA ALA A 41 11.40 7.09 -0.54
C ALA A 41 11.13 6.64 -1.98
N ALA A 42 9.89 6.22 -2.29
CA ALA A 42 9.55 5.71 -3.61
C ALA A 42 9.52 6.84 -4.64
N THR A 43 10.22 6.67 -5.76
CA THR A 43 10.33 7.68 -6.83
C THR A 43 9.30 7.48 -7.95
N GLU A 44 8.63 6.34 -8.00
CA GLU A 44 7.55 6.03 -8.93
C GLU A 44 6.75 4.84 -8.41
N VAL A 45 5.54 4.64 -8.95
CA VAL A 45 4.80 3.39 -8.76
C VAL A 45 4.19 2.94 -10.08
N GLY A 46 4.57 1.74 -10.51
CA GLY A 46 4.04 1.13 -11.72
C GLY A 46 2.61 0.62 -11.55
N ALA A 47 1.91 0.42 -12.67
CA ALA A 47 0.51 -0.05 -12.67
C ALA A 47 0.33 -1.39 -11.94
N LEU A 48 1.27 -2.33 -12.08
CA LEU A 48 1.21 -3.63 -11.41
C LEU A 48 1.37 -3.50 -9.89
N ALA A 49 2.33 -2.69 -9.43
CA ALA A 49 2.51 -2.41 -8.02
C ALA A 49 1.25 -1.73 -7.44
N ALA A 50 0.68 -0.75 -8.15
CA ALA A 50 -0.58 -0.11 -7.76
C ALA A 50 -1.74 -1.11 -7.68
N GLN A 51 -1.87 -2.03 -8.63
CA GLN A 51 -2.88 -3.09 -8.61
C GLN A 51 -2.70 -4.03 -7.41
N LEU A 52 -1.47 -4.40 -7.06
CA LEU A 52 -1.20 -5.20 -5.87
C LEU A 52 -1.61 -4.46 -4.60
N LEU A 53 -1.29 -3.18 -4.48
CA LEU A 53 -1.71 -2.35 -3.33
C LEU A 53 -3.25 -2.32 -3.19
N ILE A 54 -3.97 -2.17 -4.30
CA ILE A 54 -5.44 -2.20 -4.31
C ILE A 54 -5.97 -3.57 -3.88
N ALA A 55 -5.37 -4.65 -4.41
CA ALA A 55 -5.76 -6.02 -4.06
C ALA A 55 -5.53 -6.30 -2.58
N ALA A 56 -4.36 -5.93 -2.05
CA ALA A 56 -4.01 -6.06 -0.64
C ALA A 56 -4.98 -5.28 0.26
N ARG A 57 -5.31 -4.04 -0.11
CA ARG A 57 -6.30 -3.22 0.61
C ARG A 57 -7.69 -3.87 0.65
N ARG A 58 -8.16 -4.41 -0.48
CA ARG A 58 -9.45 -5.09 -0.57
C ARG A 58 -9.47 -6.38 0.26
N ALA A 59 -8.39 -7.16 0.19
CA ALA A 59 -8.24 -8.37 0.98
C ALA A 59 -8.26 -8.06 2.49
N ALA A 60 -7.49 -7.05 2.92
CA ALA A 60 -7.49 -6.59 4.31
C ALA A 60 -8.88 -6.14 4.75
N SER A 61 -9.57 -5.33 3.93
CA SER A 61 -10.94 -4.87 4.24
C SER A 61 -11.95 -6.01 4.38
N THR A 62 -11.85 -7.03 3.52
CA THR A 62 -12.73 -8.22 3.55
C THR A 62 -12.52 -9.03 4.83
N GLU A 63 -11.28 -9.06 5.33
CA GLU A 63 -10.87 -9.77 6.54
C GLU A 63 -11.02 -8.93 7.83
N GLY A 64 -11.54 -7.69 7.73
CA GLY A 64 -11.65 -6.77 8.87
C GLY A 64 -10.31 -6.25 9.39
N ARG A 65 -9.27 -6.21 8.55
CA ARG A 65 -7.91 -5.78 8.87
C ARG A 65 -7.59 -4.42 8.28
N SER A 66 -6.60 -3.75 8.86
CA SER A 66 -6.13 -2.44 8.40
C SER A 66 -5.05 -2.57 7.33
N PHE A 67 -5.17 -1.76 6.29
CA PHE A 67 -4.14 -1.55 5.27
C PHE A 67 -3.96 -0.04 5.08
N ALA A 68 -2.72 0.44 5.10
CA ALA A 68 -2.41 1.84 4.91
C ALA A 68 -1.17 2.02 4.02
N VAL A 69 -1.18 3.07 3.20
CA VAL A 69 0.02 3.59 2.53
C VAL A 69 0.41 4.86 3.26
N GLU A 70 1.57 4.85 3.92
CA GLU A 70 2.06 5.97 4.70
C GLU A 70 3.01 6.84 3.87
N ALA A 71 2.94 8.15 4.13
CA ALA A 71 3.85 9.16 3.59
C ALA A 71 4.16 9.01 2.08
N PRO A 72 3.17 8.92 1.17
CA PRO A 72 3.46 8.82 -0.26
C PRO A 72 4.26 10.04 -0.73
N SER A 73 5.36 9.81 -1.45
CA SER A 73 6.12 10.88 -2.09
C SER A 73 5.27 11.58 -3.17
N ASP A 74 5.66 12.80 -3.56
CA ASP A 74 4.97 13.51 -4.64
C ASP A 74 5.03 12.76 -5.97
N ALA A 75 6.11 12.01 -6.21
CA ALA A 75 6.25 11.21 -7.41
C ALA A 75 5.32 9.98 -7.42
N VAL A 76 5.09 9.37 -6.25
CA VAL A 76 4.07 8.32 -6.09
C VAL A 76 2.68 8.89 -6.31
N ARG A 77 2.36 10.05 -5.73
CA ARG A 77 1.06 10.70 -5.93
C ARG A 77 0.79 11.01 -7.40
N ASP A 78 1.77 11.62 -8.08
CA ASP A 78 1.66 11.96 -9.50
C ASP A 78 1.52 10.70 -10.39
N SER A 79 2.28 9.64 -10.09
CA SER A 79 2.14 8.36 -10.81
C SER A 79 0.74 7.77 -10.65
N LEU A 80 0.21 7.76 -9.42
CA LEU A 80 -1.14 7.26 -9.13
C LEU A 80 -2.23 8.13 -9.78
N ASP A 81 -2.04 9.45 -9.82
CA ASP A 81 -2.99 10.39 -10.41
C ASP A 81 -3.11 10.21 -11.92
N ARG A 82 -1.96 10.09 -12.61
CA ARG A 82 -1.92 9.79 -14.05
C ARG A 82 -2.61 8.48 -14.40
N MET A 83 -2.59 7.50 -13.49
CA MET A 83 -3.30 6.23 -13.65
C MET A 83 -4.77 6.28 -13.21
N GLY A 84 -5.21 7.35 -12.56
CA GLY A 84 -6.55 7.44 -11.94
C GLY A 84 -6.74 6.50 -10.75
N LEU A 85 -5.65 6.08 -10.08
CA LEU A 85 -5.65 5.08 -9.01
C LEU A 85 -5.43 5.67 -7.60
N SER A 86 -5.21 6.97 -7.47
CA SER A 86 -4.89 7.64 -6.19
C SER A 86 -5.87 7.29 -5.07
N ALA A 87 -7.17 7.44 -5.31
CA ALA A 87 -8.20 7.15 -4.32
C ALA A 87 -8.30 5.65 -3.99
N ALA A 88 -8.02 4.77 -4.95
CA ALA A 88 -8.08 3.33 -4.75
C ALA A 88 -6.90 2.82 -3.91
N VAL A 89 -5.72 3.43 -4.08
CA VAL A 89 -4.48 3.05 -3.38
C VAL A 89 -4.38 3.75 -2.03
N LEU A 90 -4.37 5.08 -2.01
CA LEU A 90 -4.19 5.89 -0.80
C LEU A 90 -5.45 5.90 0.08
N GLY A 91 -6.61 5.69 -0.53
CA GLY A 91 -7.90 5.77 0.13
C GLY A 91 -8.56 7.10 -0.16
N ALA A 92 -9.87 7.17 0.08
CA ALA A 92 -10.51 8.46 0.17
C ALA A 92 -9.81 9.25 1.30
N PRO A 93 -9.49 10.55 1.11
CA PRO A 93 -9.26 11.39 2.26
C PRO A 93 -10.51 11.23 3.13
N GLU A 94 -10.33 10.96 4.43
CA GLU A 94 -11.44 11.03 5.36
C GLU A 94 -12.08 12.40 5.13
N THR A 95 -13.24 12.42 4.47
CA THR A 95 -14.02 13.64 4.35
C THR A 95 -14.31 14.04 5.77
N GLU A 96 -13.64 15.09 6.23
CA GLU A 96 -14.00 15.82 7.42
C GLU A 96 -15.52 16.05 7.33
N VAL A 97 -16.26 15.31 8.16
CA VAL A 97 -17.67 15.53 8.39
C VAL A 97 -17.77 16.84 9.17
N ALA A 98 -17.60 17.95 8.46
CA ALA A 98 -17.96 19.27 8.93
C ALA A 98 -19.49 19.28 9.06
N GLY A 99 -19.96 19.09 10.29
CA GLY A 99 -21.32 19.39 10.71
C GLY A 99 -21.59 20.89 10.81
#